data_AF-A0A7X9ECI3-F1
#
_entry.id   AF-A0A7X9ECI3-F1
#
_cell.length_a   1.000
_cell.length_b   1.000
_cell.length_c   1.000
_cell.angle_alpha   90.00
_cell.angle_beta   90.00
_cell.angle_gamma   90.00
#
_symmetry.space_group_name_H-M   'P 1'
#
loop_
_entity.id
_entity.type
_entity.pdbx_description
1 polymer ?
#
loop_
_entity_poly.entity_id
_entity_poly.type
_entity_poly.pdbx_seq_one_letter_code
_entity_poly.pdbx_strand_id
1 'polypeptide(L)'
;MRPSSLREKLLELYVEQNIDEVDKYDMVSAQRCVINYLRKKYDDKKIRRILDDLHSKHDLLNESKELKKKAQLSQYIDSIVLSRIRDSYKSSQILDIDSLDSVKFKALVKQVLIHFGYDILFVPLYNLNNIDIIVHRKDIKIAVLAIKGETGSLVGLKTIRQLRYIANYYHCEQGLILTNTYFDTEAINEASNISITLLDRDKLIPLVQDLVDGRQEKDKEYLIDEIEKQEDSIFLEGEIKFPKTKVQVVYVKYYIDDDSSFLTFEGKLFNSGKRPASNISVDIKLFNRNNDCIYMKNFPLNKEKLESKEEISFKFYFNEIPREDWENLCRYQLKLEYKNTYKE
;
A
#
# COMPACT_ATOMS: atom_id res chain seq x y z
N MET A 1 -4.10 -2.86 9.14
CA MET A 1 -3.84 -1.42 8.94
C MET A 1 -2.72 -0.99 9.87
N ARG A 2 -1.64 -0.34 9.38
CA ARG A 2 -0.85 0.50 10.29
C ARG A 2 -1.83 1.49 10.92
N PRO A 3 -1.81 1.68 12.24
CA PRO A 3 -2.73 2.60 12.87
C PRO A 3 -2.55 3.96 12.22
N SER A 4 -3.65 4.58 11.80
CA SER A 4 -3.64 6.01 11.48
C SER A 4 -2.85 6.72 12.56
N SER A 5 -1.95 7.61 12.15
CA SER A 5 -1.19 8.41 13.10
C SER A 5 -2.17 8.98 14.12
N LEU A 6 -1.74 9.17 15.37
CA LEU A 6 -2.67 9.59 16.41
C LEU A 6 -3.42 10.88 16.00
N ARG A 7 -2.75 11.77 15.26
CA ARG A 7 -3.34 12.94 14.61
C ARG A 7 -4.44 12.58 13.59
N GLU A 8 -4.19 11.64 12.67
CA GLU A 8 -5.19 11.18 11.70
C GLU A 8 -6.40 10.55 12.40
N LYS A 9 -6.18 9.71 13.42
CA LYS A 9 -7.30 9.10 14.16
C LYS A 9 -8.13 10.13 14.94
N LEU A 10 -7.47 11.16 15.48
CA LEU A 10 -8.11 12.32 16.08
C LEU A 10 -8.97 13.06 15.05
N LEU A 11 -8.41 13.36 13.88
CA LEU A 11 -9.12 14.08 12.82
C LEU A 11 -10.33 13.29 12.29
N GLU A 12 -10.23 11.97 12.13
CA GLU A 12 -11.37 11.10 11.80
C GLU A 12 -12.50 11.25 12.82
N LEU A 13 -12.20 11.12 14.12
CA LEU A 13 -13.20 11.25 15.19
C LEU A 13 -13.80 12.66 15.26
N TYR A 14 -13.03 13.69 14.93
CA TYR A 14 -13.56 15.06 14.82
C TYR A 14 -14.53 15.22 13.65
N VAL A 15 -14.28 14.57 12.51
CA VAL A 15 -15.16 14.61 11.34
C VAL A 15 -16.45 13.83 11.59
N GLU A 16 -16.40 12.69 12.27
CA GLU A 16 -17.53 11.79 12.53
C GLU A 16 -18.58 12.35 13.54
N GLN A 17 -18.25 13.38 14.32
CA GLN A 17 -19.13 13.88 15.40
C GLN A 17 -20.22 14.88 14.97
N ASN A 18 -20.47 15.03 13.66
CA ASN A 18 -21.61 15.78 13.15
C ASN A 18 -22.72 14.84 12.70
N ILE A 19 -23.70 14.58 13.57
CA ILE A 19 -24.97 13.95 13.16
C ILE A 19 -25.99 15.00 12.71
N ASP A 20 -25.91 16.28 13.14
CA ASP A 20 -26.94 17.26 12.80
C ASP A 20 -26.41 18.65 12.41
N GLU A 21 -27.16 19.32 11.54
CA GLU A 21 -26.91 20.56 10.78
C GLU A 21 -26.68 21.85 11.60
N VAL A 22 -26.11 21.78 12.80
CA VAL A 22 -25.80 22.97 13.60
C VAL A 22 -24.30 23.01 13.83
N ASP A 23 -23.64 24.07 13.36
CA ASP A 23 -22.19 24.36 13.40
C ASP A 23 -21.53 24.38 14.82
N LYS A 24 -22.08 23.67 15.81
CA LYS A 24 -21.51 23.48 17.14
C LYS A 24 -20.73 22.16 17.19
N TYR A 25 -19.42 22.24 17.01
CA TYR A 25 -18.51 21.12 17.28
C TYR A 25 -18.54 20.75 18.77
N ASP A 26 -18.92 19.52 19.10
CA ASP A 26 -18.79 18.98 20.47
C ASP A 26 -17.33 18.57 20.72
N MET A 27 -16.48 19.56 20.94
CA MET A 27 -15.06 19.38 21.24
C MET A 27 -14.82 18.46 22.45
N VAL A 28 -15.75 18.44 23.40
CA VAL A 28 -15.65 17.66 24.63
C VAL A 28 -15.87 16.17 24.33
N SER A 29 -16.86 15.84 23.50
CA SER A 29 -17.09 14.47 23.07
C SER A 29 -15.97 13.93 22.19
N ALA A 30 -15.39 14.74 21.30
CA ALA A 30 -14.27 14.32 20.45
C ALA A 30 -13.02 14.02 21.29
N GLN A 31 -12.68 14.92 22.21
CA GLN A 31 -11.60 14.70 23.16
C GLN A 31 -11.85 13.47 24.03
N ARG A 32 -13.09 13.24 24.48
CA ARG A 32 -13.45 12.07 25.29
C ARG A 32 -13.28 10.76 24.50
N CYS A 33 -13.71 10.71 23.24
CA CYS A 33 -13.53 9.52 22.38
C CYS A 33 -12.04 9.20 22.16
N VAL A 34 -11.21 10.23 21.96
CA VAL A 34 -9.76 10.07 21.78
C VAL A 34 -9.11 9.60 23.07
N ILE A 35 -9.48 10.19 24.21
CA ILE A 35 -8.99 9.75 25.53
C ILE A 35 -9.37 8.29 25.75
N ASN A 36 -10.60 7.88 25.43
CA ASN A 36 -11.04 6.49 25.54
C ASN A 36 -10.25 5.54 24.61
N TYR A 37 -9.96 5.97 23.38
CA TYR A 37 -9.10 5.24 22.46
C TYR A 37 -7.68 5.07 23.01
N LEU A 38 -7.10 6.15 23.56
CA LEU A 38 -5.74 6.17 24.10
C LEU A 38 -5.60 5.39 25.42
N ARG A 39 -6.64 5.38 26.26
CA ARG A 39 -6.70 4.63 27.52
C ARG A 39 -6.51 3.13 27.35
N LYS A 40 -6.79 2.59 26.16
CA LYS A 40 -6.48 1.19 25.84
C LYS A 40 -4.98 0.91 25.80
N LYS A 41 -4.12 1.94 25.72
CA LYS A 41 -2.68 1.81 25.43
C LYS A 41 -1.77 2.59 26.38
N TYR A 42 -2.27 3.62 27.05
CA TYR A 42 -1.47 4.54 27.87
C TYR A 42 -2.18 4.95 29.17
N ASP A 43 -1.41 5.31 30.19
CA ASP A 43 -1.91 5.90 31.42
C ASP A 43 -2.36 7.36 31.24
N ASP A 44 -3.23 7.85 32.12
CA ASP A 44 -3.83 9.19 32.03
C ASP A 44 -2.79 10.33 32.00
N LYS A 45 -1.63 10.18 32.66
CA LYS A 45 -0.58 11.22 32.68
C LYS A 45 0.12 11.31 31.34
N LYS A 46 0.39 10.16 30.70
CA LYS A 46 0.96 10.08 29.36
C LYS A 46 -0.04 10.57 28.31
N ILE A 47 -1.32 10.27 28.45
CA ILE A 47 -2.39 10.76 27.56
C ILE A 47 -2.44 12.29 27.55
N ARG A 48 -2.43 12.93 28.73
CA ARG A 48 -2.44 14.40 28.83
C ARG A 48 -1.27 15.04 28.08
N ARG A 49 -0.05 14.55 28.32
CA ARG A 49 1.16 15.04 27.62
C ARG A 49 1.06 14.90 26.10
N ILE A 50 0.50 13.80 25.62
CA ILE A 50 0.31 13.55 24.18
C ILE A 50 -0.69 14.55 23.59
N LEU A 51 -1.82 14.80 24.28
CA LEU A 51 -2.82 15.77 23.83
C LEU A 51 -2.29 17.20 23.86
N ASP A 52 -1.56 17.58 24.91
CA ASP A 52 -0.93 18.90 25.02
C ASP A 52 0.07 19.12 23.87
N ASP A 53 0.92 18.13 23.56
CA ASP A 53 1.87 18.20 22.44
C ASP A 53 1.15 18.34 21.09
N LEU A 54 0.08 17.56 20.87
CA LEU A 54 -0.73 17.63 19.66
C LEU A 54 -1.40 18.99 19.48
N HIS A 55 -2.06 19.51 20.52
CA HIS A 55 -2.71 20.82 20.48
C HIS A 55 -1.72 21.98 20.34
N SER A 56 -0.48 21.82 20.82
CA SER A 56 0.58 22.82 20.62
C SER A 56 1.10 22.87 19.18
N LYS A 57 1.01 21.75 18.44
CA LYS A 57 1.56 21.60 17.09
C LYS A 57 0.52 21.69 15.98
N HIS A 58 -0.75 21.45 16.27
CA HIS A 58 -1.81 21.31 15.26
C HIS A 58 -3.07 22.06 15.65
N ASP A 59 -3.66 22.76 14.68
CA ASP A 59 -4.98 23.37 14.82
C ASP A 59 -6.03 22.38 14.34
N LEU A 60 -6.31 21.38 15.18
CA LEU A 60 -7.19 20.26 14.85
C LEU A 60 -8.61 20.73 14.47
N LEU A 61 -9.09 21.85 15.02
CA LEU A 61 -10.40 22.39 14.69
C LEU A 61 -10.44 22.90 13.25
N ASN A 62 -9.51 23.77 12.87
CA ASN A 62 -9.46 24.28 11.50
C ASN A 62 -9.09 23.16 10.52
N GLU A 63 -8.19 22.26 10.88
CA GLU A 63 -7.86 21.08 10.08
C GLU A 63 -9.08 20.18 9.82
N SER A 64 -9.92 19.93 10.84
CA SER A 64 -11.15 19.14 10.67
C SER A 64 -12.19 19.82 9.77
N LYS A 65 -12.35 21.14 9.87
CA LYS A 65 -13.23 21.93 8.98
C LYS A 65 -12.76 21.85 7.54
N GLU A 66 -11.46 21.99 7.30
CA GLU A 66 -10.88 21.88 5.97
C GLU A 66 -11.02 20.46 5.39
N LEU A 67 -10.88 19.42 6.21
CA LEU A 67 -11.16 18.04 5.79
C LEU A 67 -12.62 17.84 5.38
N LYS A 68 -13.57 18.36 6.15
CA LYS A 68 -14.99 18.29 5.81
C LYS A 68 -15.30 19.01 4.49
N LYS A 69 -14.77 20.22 4.29
CA LYS A 69 -14.90 20.96 3.02
C LYS A 69 -14.33 20.16 1.85
N LYS A 70 -13.17 19.52 2.03
CA LYS A 70 -12.57 18.64 1.02
C LYS A 70 -13.46 17.43 0.71
N ALA A 71 -14.04 16.80 1.73
CA ALA A 71 -14.95 15.67 1.55
C ALA A 71 -16.23 16.08 0.79
N GLN A 72 -16.84 17.20 1.16
CA GLN A 72 -17.99 17.78 0.45
C GLN A 72 -17.64 18.12 -1.00
N LEU A 73 -16.47 18.72 -1.23
CA LEU A 73 -15.98 19.00 -2.58
C LEU A 73 -15.77 17.70 -3.37
N SER A 74 -15.21 16.66 -2.76
CA SER A 74 -15.04 15.35 -3.39
C SER A 74 -16.38 14.75 -3.81
N GLN A 75 -17.40 14.81 -2.96
CA GLN A 75 -18.75 14.34 -3.30
C GLN A 75 -19.37 15.15 -4.45
N TYR A 76 -19.17 16.48 -4.44
CA TYR A 76 -19.62 17.33 -5.52
C TYR A 76 -18.92 17.00 -6.86
N ILE A 77 -17.60 16.79 -6.85
CA ILE A 77 -16.86 16.36 -8.04
C ILE A 77 -17.36 15.00 -8.54
N ASP A 78 -17.55 14.03 -7.64
CA ASP A 78 -18.11 12.72 -7.99
C ASP A 78 -19.47 12.88 -8.69
N SER A 79 -20.32 13.79 -8.20
CA SER A 79 -21.64 14.05 -8.82
C SER A 79 -21.54 14.64 -10.23
N ILE A 80 -20.55 15.51 -10.48
CA ILE A 80 -20.29 16.08 -11.81
C ILE A 80 -19.86 14.97 -12.78
N VAL A 81 -18.96 14.08 -12.33
CA VAL A 81 -18.48 12.96 -13.16
C VAL A 81 -19.61 11.99 -13.47
N LEU A 82 -20.42 11.63 -12.48
CA LEU A 82 -21.60 10.79 -12.68
C LEU A 82 -22.61 11.42 -13.65
N SER A 83 -22.78 12.74 -13.62
CA SER A 83 -23.60 13.44 -14.62
C SER A 83 -23.02 13.28 -16.02
N ARG A 84 -21.71 13.49 -16.20
CA ARG A 84 -21.05 13.33 -17.51
C ARG A 84 -21.15 11.90 -18.05
N ILE A 85 -20.99 10.89 -17.20
CA ILE A 85 -21.18 9.47 -17.56
C ILE A 85 -22.62 9.26 -18.06
N ARG A 86 -23.62 9.78 -17.32
CA ARG A 86 -25.03 9.69 -17.70
C ARG A 86 -25.34 10.41 -19.02
N ASP A 87 -24.76 11.59 -19.24
CA ASP A 87 -24.97 12.37 -20.46
C ASP A 87 -24.35 11.67 -21.67
N SER A 88 -23.14 11.11 -21.51
CA SER A 88 -22.44 10.28 -22.49
C SER A 88 -23.24 9.02 -22.85
N TYR A 89 -23.84 8.34 -21.86
CA TYR A 89 -24.75 7.22 -22.09
C TYR A 89 -25.97 7.62 -22.93
N LYS A 90 -26.63 8.74 -22.57
CA LYS A 90 -27.82 9.23 -23.28
C LYS A 90 -27.54 9.69 -24.71
N SER A 91 -26.36 10.27 -24.96
CA SER A 91 -25.98 10.75 -26.29
C SER A 91 -25.31 9.68 -27.15
N SER A 92 -24.99 8.52 -26.57
CA SER A 92 -24.16 7.46 -27.20
C SER A 92 -22.82 7.99 -27.72
N GLN A 93 -22.28 9.03 -27.09
CA GLN A 93 -20.96 9.56 -27.39
C GLN A 93 -19.95 9.07 -26.36
N ILE A 94 -18.72 8.81 -26.80
CA ILE A 94 -17.61 8.44 -25.91
C ILE A 94 -17.34 9.59 -24.94
N LEU A 95 -17.19 9.28 -23.65
CA LEU A 95 -16.81 10.26 -22.65
C LEU A 95 -15.39 10.76 -22.93
N ASP A 96 -15.26 12.05 -23.23
CA ASP A 96 -13.97 12.69 -23.48
C ASP A 96 -13.16 12.86 -22.18
N ILE A 97 -12.24 11.91 -21.95
CA ILE A 97 -11.34 11.89 -20.80
C ILE A 97 -10.29 13.02 -20.82
N ASP A 98 -10.00 13.61 -21.99
CA ASP A 98 -9.03 14.71 -22.10
C ASP A 98 -9.60 16.04 -21.64
N SER A 99 -10.92 16.21 -21.77
CA SER A 99 -11.66 17.39 -21.27
C SER A 99 -11.72 17.48 -19.74
N LEU A 100 -11.31 16.43 -19.02
CA LEU A 100 -11.34 16.39 -17.56
C LEU A 100 -10.09 17.07 -16.99
N ASP A 101 -10.27 17.89 -15.96
CA ASP A 101 -9.14 18.29 -15.12
C ASP A 101 -8.65 17.10 -14.27
N SER A 102 -7.51 17.26 -13.61
CA SER A 102 -6.90 16.17 -12.83
C SER A 102 -7.78 15.66 -11.70
N VAL A 103 -8.62 16.51 -11.11
CA VAL A 103 -9.49 16.14 -9.98
C VAL A 103 -10.68 15.32 -10.49
N LYS A 104 -11.30 15.75 -11.61
CA LYS A 104 -12.37 15.00 -12.26
C LYS A 104 -11.87 13.69 -12.87
N PHE A 105 -10.64 13.65 -13.39
CA PHE A 105 -10.03 12.42 -13.91
C PHE A 105 -9.86 11.37 -12.80
N LYS A 106 -9.37 11.78 -11.62
CA LYS A 106 -9.28 10.90 -10.44
C LYS A 106 -10.64 10.35 -10.02
N ALA A 107 -11.67 11.21 -10.03
CA ALA A 107 -13.04 10.80 -9.74
C ALA A 107 -13.59 9.84 -10.80
N LEU A 108 -13.30 10.04 -12.10
CA LEU A 108 -13.65 9.08 -13.15
C LEU A 108 -12.97 7.72 -12.91
N VAL A 109 -11.66 7.70 -12.63
CA VAL A 109 -10.93 6.47 -12.31
C VAL A 109 -11.56 5.75 -11.11
N LYS A 110 -11.95 6.47 -10.06
CA LYS A 110 -12.68 5.90 -8.92
C LYS A 110 -13.96 5.19 -9.37
N GLN A 111 -14.75 5.80 -10.25
CA GLN A 111 -15.99 5.18 -10.77
C GLN A 111 -15.69 3.95 -11.63
N VAL A 112 -14.65 3.98 -12.46
CA VAL A 112 -14.18 2.81 -13.22
C VAL A 112 -13.87 1.67 -12.25
N LEU A 113 -13.04 1.89 -11.23
CA LEU A 113 -12.69 0.86 -10.26
C LEU A 113 -13.92 0.25 -9.58
N ILE A 114 -14.84 1.08 -9.10
CA ILE A 114 -16.08 0.61 -8.46
C ILE A 114 -16.91 -0.23 -9.43
N HIS A 115 -17.06 0.22 -10.67
CA HIS A 115 -17.80 -0.50 -11.72
C HIS A 115 -17.21 -1.87 -12.01
N PHE A 116 -15.88 -1.99 -11.99
CA PHE A 116 -15.16 -3.26 -12.18
C PHE A 116 -14.96 -4.07 -10.89
N GLY A 117 -15.75 -3.79 -9.85
CA GLY A 117 -15.83 -4.63 -8.64
C GLY A 117 -14.66 -4.45 -7.67
N TYR A 118 -14.03 -3.29 -7.66
CA TYR A 118 -13.05 -2.92 -6.65
C TYR A 118 -13.74 -2.15 -5.52
N ASP A 119 -13.44 -2.56 -4.31
CA ASP A 119 -13.96 -1.93 -3.11
C ASP A 119 -12.96 -0.90 -2.57
N ILE A 120 -13.42 0.32 -2.36
CA ILE A 120 -12.58 1.43 -1.89
C ILE A 120 -12.28 1.27 -0.40
N LEU A 121 -11.02 1.01 -0.05
CA LEU A 121 -10.59 0.88 1.35
C LEU A 121 -10.22 2.22 1.98
N PHE A 122 -9.51 3.06 1.22
CA PHE A 122 -8.96 4.31 1.73
C PHE A 122 -8.70 5.29 0.59
N VAL A 123 -9.12 6.53 0.77
CA VAL A 123 -8.75 7.65 -0.09
C VAL A 123 -7.90 8.60 0.76
N PRO A 124 -6.58 8.73 0.50
CA PRO A 124 -5.73 9.64 1.24
C PRO A 124 -6.25 11.07 1.16
N LEU A 125 -6.56 11.66 2.32
CA LEU A 125 -7.08 13.03 2.42
C LEU A 125 -5.99 14.09 2.15
N TYR A 126 -4.73 13.67 2.14
CA TYR A 126 -3.57 14.50 1.90
C TYR A 126 -2.85 14.01 0.63
N ASN A 127 -2.84 14.83 -0.42
CA ASN A 127 -2.05 14.65 -1.66
C ASN A 127 -0.52 14.71 -1.42
N LEU A 128 -0.05 14.47 -0.19
CA LEU A 128 1.37 14.49 0.16
C LEU A 128 2.11 13.26 -0.36
N ASN A 129 1.37 12.17 -0.62
CA ASN A 129 1.93 10.90 -1.06
C ASN A 129 1.33 10.62 -2.44
N ASN A 130 2.15 10.39 -3.46
CA ASN A 130 1.76 10.09 -4.85
C ASN A 130 0.92 8.79 -4.98
N ILE A 131 -0.27 8.76 -4.38
CA ILE A 131 -1.27 7.69 -4.38
C ILE A 131 -2.64 8.37 -4.19
N ASP A 132 -3.62 7.97 -4.99
CA ASP A 132 -4.95 8.57 -4.99
C ASP A 132 -5.98 7.72 -4.25
N ILE A 133 -5.89 6.40 -4.37
CA ILE A 133 -6.87 5.46 -3.84
C ILE A 133 -6.16 4.18 -3.41
N ILE A 134 -6.57 3.60 -2.29
CA ILE A 134 -6.29 2.21 -1.96
C ILE A 134 -7.59 1.44 -2.10
N VAL A 135 -7.54 0.39 -2.91
CA VAL A 135 -8.67 -0.49 -3.15
C VAL A 135 -8.35 -1.91 -2.70
N HIS A 136 -9.38 -2.72 -2.55
CA HIS A 136 -9.24 -4.16 -2.51
C HIS A 136 -10.12 -4.81 -3.57
N ARG A 137 -9.65 -5.95 -4.06
CA ARG A 137 -10.43 -6.86 -4.90
C ARG A 137 -10.03 -8.27 -4.54
N LYS A 138 -11.02 -9.11 -4.19
CA LYS A 138 -10.75 -10.41 -3.55
C LYS A 138 -9.84 -10.18 -2.33
N ASP A 139 -8.72 -10.91 -2.25
CA ASP A 139 -7.74 -10.82 -1.15
C ASP A 139 -6.54 -9.89 -1.46
N ILE A 140 -6.58 -9.13 -2.55
CA ILE A 140 -5.45 -8.29 -2.99
C ILE A 140 -5.77 -6.82 -2.71
N LYS A 141 -4.88 -6.14 -1.99
CA LYS A 141 -4.91 -4.70 -1.74
C LYS A 141 -3.97 -3.97 -2.69
N ILE A 142 -4.50 -2.93 -3.31
CA ILE A 142 -3.87 -2.29 -4.48
C ILE A 142 -3.75 -0.79 -4.23
N ALA A 143 -2.55 -0.26 -4.41
CA ALA A 143 -2.29 1.18 -4.42
C ALA A 143 -2.53 1.76 -5.81
N VAL A 144 -3.46 2.69 -5.94
CA VAL A 144 -3.85 3.29 -7.22
C VAL A 144 -3.35 4.72 -7.33
N LEU A 145 -2.75 5.05 -8.47
CA LEU A 145 -2.37 6.41 -8.87
C LEU A 145 -3.00 6.74 -10.22
N ALA A 146 -3.77 7.83 -10.28
CA ALA A 146 -4.41 8.32 -11.48
C ALA A 146 -3.71 9.62 -11.95
N ILE A 147 -3.17 9.57 -13.16
CA ILE A 147 -2.37 10.65 -13.74
C ILE A 147 -3.12 11.26 -14.92
N LYS A 148 -3.53 12.52 -14.77
CA LYS A 148 -3.97 13.33 -15.92
C LYS A 148 -2.73 14.01 -16.52
N GLY A 149 -2.21 13.47 -17.61
CA GLY A 149 -1.14 14.04 -18.41
C GLY A 149 -1.63 15.00 -19.50
N GLU A 150 -0.70 15.82 -19.98
CA GLU A 150 -0.87 16.64 -21.19
C GLU A 150 -0.76 15.76 -22.44
N THR A 151 -1.44 16.14 -23.53
CA THR A 151 -1.39 15.39 -24.79
C THR A 151 0.04 15.27 -25.30
N GLY A 152 0.48 14.05 -25.56
CA GLY A 152 1.85 13.74 -25.99
C GLY A 152 2.87 13.57 -24.85
N SER A 153 2.49 13.78 -23.59
CA SER A 153 3.36 13.50 -22.45
C SER A 153 3.42 12.00 -22.13
N LEU A 154 4.57 11.54 -21.63
CA LEU A 154 4.78 10.16 -21.20
C LEU A 154 4.95 10.08 -19.67
N VAL A 155 4.37 9.04 -19.08
CA VAL A 155 4.60 8.70 -17.67
C VAL A 155 5.86 7.85 -17.58
N GLY A 156 6.88 8.37 -16.89
CA GLY A 156 8.19 7.75 -16.85
C GLY A 156 8.55 6.98 -15.59
N LEU A 157 9.70 6.31 -15.66
CA LEU A 157 10.25 5.38 -14.66
C LEU A 157 10.18 5.87 -13.20
N LYS A 158 10.44 7.15 -12.97
CA LYS A 158 10.43 7.75 -11.61
C LYS A 158 9.08 7.54 -10.93
N THR A 159 7.98 7.73 -11.66
CA THR A 159 6.62 7.60 -11.14
C THR A 159 6.32 6.16 -10.74
N ILE A 160 6.77 5.20 -11.55
CA ILE A 160 6.59 3.75 -11.32
C ILE A 160 7.26 3.36 -10.01
N ARG A 161 8.55 3.69 -9.83
CA ARG A 161 9.30 3.39 -8.60
C ARG A 161 8.73 4.09 -7.36
N GLN A 162 8.27 5.34 -7.52
CA GLN A 162 7.65 6.07 -6.42
C GLN A 162 6.35 5.41 -5.95
N LEU A 163 5.50 4.96 -6.87
CA LEU A 163 4.29 4.25 -6.50
C LEU A 163 4.61 2.94 -5.78
N ARG A 164 5.60 2.15 -6.25
CA ARG A 164 5.99 0.90 -5.55
C ARG A 164 6.44 1.18 -4.12
N TYR A 165 7.23 2.22 -3.91
CA TYR A 165 7.66 2.62 -2.56
C TYR A 165 6.47 2.97 -1.67
N ILE A 166 5.50 3.73 -2.19
CA ILE A 166 4.30 4.12 -1.45
C ILE A 166 3.37 2.94 -1.22
N ALA A 167 3.19 2.05 -2.20
CA ALA A 167 2.44 0.81 -2.07
C ALA A 167 2.99 -0.04 -0.93
N ASN A 168 4.32 -0.20 -0.86
CA ASN A 168 5.00 -0.87 0.25
C ASN A 168 4.72 -0.18 1.58
N TYR A 169 4.75 1.16 1.62
CA TYR A 169 4.45 1.92 2.84
C TYR A 169 3.04 1.64 3.39
N TYR A 170 2.07 1.44 2.49
CA TYR A 170 0.69 1.09 2.84
C TYR A 170 0.41 -0.40 2.90
N HIS A 171 1.42 -1.26 2.72
CA HIS A 171 1.27 -2.72 2.65
C HIS A 171 0.26 -3.16 1.58
N CYS A 172 0.34 -2.55 0.40
CA CYS A 172 -0.38 -3.01 -0.78
C CYS A 172 0.49 -4.04 -1.52
N GLU A 173 -0.15 -5.13 -1.95
CA GLU A 173 0.43 -6.19 -2.76
C GLU A 173 0.91 -5.62 -4.10
N GLN A 174 0.03 -4.87 -4.75
CA GLN A 174 0.22 -4.37 -6.10
C GLN A 174 0.07 -2.85 -6.19
N GLY A 175 0.64 -2.28 -7.23
CA GLY A 175 0.35 -0.92 -7.69
C GLY A 175 -0.48 -0.94 -8.98
N LEU A 176 -1.28 0.09 -9.18
CA LEU A 176 -2.03 0.32 -10.42
C LEU A 176 -1.89 1.78 -10.81
N ILE A 177 -1.42 2.04 -12.04
CA ILE A 177 -1.36 3.38 -12.60
C ILE A 177 -2.32 3.47 -13.77
N LEU A 178 -3.20 4.47 -13.73
CA LEU A 178 -4.09 4.81 -14.82
C LEU A 178 -3.72 6.20 -15.34
N THR A 179 -3.61 6.36 -16.66
CA THR A 179 -3.33 7.65 -17.27
C THR A 179 -4.15 7.86 -18.53
N ASN A 180 -4.46 9.12 -18.84
CA ASN A 180 -5.00 9.49 -20.15
C ASN A 180 -3.89 9.62 -21.20
N THR A 181 -2.64 9.22 -20.93
CA THR A 181 -1.55 9.29 -21.90
C THR A 181 -0.88 7.92 -22.03
N TYR A 182 0.42 7.88 -22.34
CA TYR A 182 1.17 6.64 -22.53
C TYR A 182 2.35 6.58 -21.55
N PHE A 183 2.89 5.38 -21.37
CA PHE A 183 4.10 5.14 -20.60
C PHE A 183 5.32 5.14 -21.51
N ASP A 184 6.48 5.57 -21.01
CA ASP A 184 7.71 5.34 -21.74
C ASP A 184 8.15 3.87 -21.65
N THR A 185 9.04 3.46 -22.55
CA THR A 185 9.50 2.07 -22.64
C THR A 185 10.20 1.60 -21.36
N GLU A 186 10.92 2.48 -20.67
CA GLU A 186 11.60 2.14 -19.42
C GLU A 186 10.59 1.89 -18.28
N ALA A 187 9.52 2.69 -18.21
CA ALA A 187 8.43 2.53 -17.26
C ALA A 187 7.71 1.20 -17.44
N ILE A 188 7.42 0.82 -18.70
CA ILE A 188 6.80 -0.47 -19.03
C ILE A 188 7.68 -1.63 -18.56
N ASN A 189 8.98 -1.58 -18.87
CA ASN A 189 9.94 -2.62 -18.49
C ASN A 189 10.13 -2.73 -16.97
N GLU A 190 10.12 -1.61 -16.24
CA GLU A 190 10.24 -1.64 -14.78
C GLU A 190 8.96 -2.17 -14.12
N ALA A 191 7.79 -1.77 -14.60
CA ALA A 191 6.51 -2.08 -13.97
C ALA A 191 6.24 -3.58 -13.85
N SER A 192 6.62 -4.36 -14.88
CA SER A 192 6.51 -5.83 -14.87
C SER A 192 7.37 -6.48 -13.78
N ASN A 193 8.49 -5.85 -13.39
CA ASN A 193 9.42 -6.39 -12.40
C ASN A 193 9.04 -6.03 -10.95
N ILE A 194 8.17 -5.05 -10.74
CA ILE A 194 7.85 -4.53 -9.40
C ILE A 194 6.35 -4.56 -9.06
N SER A 195 5.60 -5.42 -9.75
CA SER A 195 4.16 -5.64 -9.53
C SER A 195 3.35 -4.35 -9.60
N ILE A 196 3.61 -3.56 -10.64
CA ILE A 196 2.80 -2.40 -11.00
C ILE A 196 2.08 -2.68 -12.31
N THR A 197 0.75 -2.56 -12.28
CA THR A 197 -0.10 -2.65 -13.46
C THR A 197 -0.22 -1.27 -14.11
N LEU A 198 -0.09 -1.21 -15.43
CA LEU A 198 -0.12 0.02 -16.23
C LEU A 198 -1.32 0.01 -17.17
N LEU A 199 -2.21 0.99 -17.00
CA LEU A 199 -3.34 1.27 -17.88
C LEU A 199 -3.16 2.64 -18.53
N ASP A 200 -2.72 2.63 -19.77
CA ASP A 200 -2.59 3.82 -20.61
C ASP A 200 -3.95 4.18 -21.23
N ARG A 201 -3.96 5.22 -22.06
CA ARG A 201 -5.16 5.66 -22.79
C ARG A 201 -5.86 4.50 -23.49
N ASP A 202 -5.13 3.67 -24.23
CA ASP A 202 -5.72 2.66 -25.11
C ASP A 202 -6.40 1.56 -24.30
N LYS A 203 -5.87 1.26 -23.10
CA LYS A 203 -6.50 0.35 -22.14
C LYS A 203 -7.60 1.02 -21.32
N LEU A 204 -7.51 2.32 -21.05
CA LEU A 204 -8.48 3.04 -20.21
C LEU A 204 -9.79 3.38 -20.95
N ILE A 205 -9.72 3.74 -22.23
CA ILE A 205 -10.89 4.14 -23.02
C ILE A 205 -11.98 3.04 -23.03
N PRO A 206 -11.67 1.76 -23.31
CA PRO A 206 -12.67 0.68 -23.27
C PRO A 206 -13.35 0.55 -21.91
N LEU A 207 -12.58 0.65 -20.82
CA LEU A 207 -13.11 0.56 -19.45
C LEU A 207 -14.09 1.71 -19.14
N VAL A 208 -13.77 2.91 -19.61
CA VAL A 208 -14.66 4.07 -19.47
C VAL A 208 -15.93 3.88 -20.32
N GLN A 209 -15.79 3.31 -21.52
CA GLN A 209 -16.93 3.02 -22.38
C GLN A 209 -17.88 1.99 -21.75
N ASP A 210 -17.36 0.93 -21.14
CA ASP A 210 -18.19 -0.07 -20.46
C ASP A 210 -18.87 0.48 -19.20
N LEU A 211 -18.18 1.35 -18.47
CA LEU A 211 -18.78 2.13 -17.37
C LEU A 211 -19.96 2.98 -17.88
N VAL A 212 -19.78 3.66 -19.02
CA VAL A 212 -20.84 4.49 -19.64
C VAL A 212 -22.01 3.64 -20.10
N ASP A 213 -21.75 2.55 -20.82
CA ASP A 213 -22.77 1.69 -21.40
C ASP A 213 -23.58 0.91 -20.33
N GLY A 214 -23.13 0.95 -19.07
CA GLY A 214 -23.75 0.20 -17.98
C GLY A 214 -23.67 -1.32 -18.21
N ARG A 215 -22.81 -1.76 -19.14
CA ARG A 215 -22.53 -3.17 -19.37
C ARG A 215 -21.77 -3.67 -18.14
N GLN A 216 -22.50 -4.34 -17.26
CA GLN A 216 -21.92 -5.38 -16.41
C GLN A 216 -21.95 -6.66 -17.24
N GLU A 217 -21.05 -6.81 -18.21
CA GLU A 217 -20.94 -8.10 -18.87
C GLU A 217 -20.63 -9.15 -17.81
N LYS A 218 -21.34 -10.28 -17.92
CA LYS A 218 -21.23 -11.42 -17.00
C LYS A 218 -19.88 -12.14 -17.09
N ASP A 219 -18.94 -11.59 -17.84
CA ASP A 219 -17.58 -12.08 -17.99
C ASP A 219 -16.65 -11.21 -17.15
N LYS A 220 -16.39 -11.76 -15.97
CA LYS A 220 -15.30 -11.45 -15.06
C LYS A 220 -13.97 -11.38 -15.85
N GLU A 221 -12.94 -10.78 -15.25
CA GLU A 221 -11.52 -10.99 -15.62
C GLU A 221 -10.87 -10.00 -16.62
N TYR A 222 -11.04 -8.67 -16.50
CA TYR A 222 -10.29 -7.72 -17.38
C TYR A 222 -9.65 -6.51 -16.71
N LEU A 223 -9.06 -6.69 -15.53
CA LEU A 223 -8.08 -5.70 -15.03
C LEU A 223 -6.77 -6.32 -14.54
N ILE A 224 -6.74 -7.63 -14.27
CA ILE A 224 -5.57 -8.34 -13.72
C ILE A 224 -5.31 -9.67 -14.46
N ASP A 225 -6.27 -10.23 -15.18
CA ASP A 225 -6.20 -11.64 -15.60
C ASP A 225 -5.40 -11.87 -16.89
N GLU A 226 -5.08 -10.83 -17.67
CA GLU A 226 -3.97 -10.91 -18.64
C GLU A 226 -2.61 -11.15 -17.94
N ILE A 227 -2.53 -10.93 -16.62
CA ILE A 227 -1.35 -11.21 -15.77
C ILE A 227 -1.51 -12.55 -15.02
N GLU A 228 -2.69 -13.15 -14.90
CA GLU A 228 -2.86 -14.47 -14.24
C GLU A 228 -2.26 -15.65 -15.05
N LYS A 229 -1.74 -15.40 -16.25
CA LYS A 229 -0.79 -16.32 -16.90
C LYS A 229 0.63 -16.28 -16.31
N GLN A 230 0.91 -15.38 -15.35
CA GLN A 230 2.09 -15.49 -14.51
C GLN A 230 1.79 -16.45 -13.37
N GLU A 231 2.28 -17.66 -13.56
CA GLU A 231 2.28 -18.80 -12.65
C GLU A 231 2.57 -18.39 -11.19
N ASP A 232 1.83 -19.03 -10.28
CA ASP A 232 2.06 -19.09 -8.84
C ASP A 232 2.59 -17.81 -8.17
N SER A 233 1.69 -16.89 -7.76
CA SER A 233 2.07 -15.73 -6.95
C SER A 233 1.70 -15.93 -5.48
N ILE A 234 2.71 -15.93 -4.61
CA ILE A 234 2.55 -15.90 -3.15
C ILE A 234 2.87 -14.48 -2.67
N PHE A 235 2.06 -13.95 -1.75
CA PHE A 235 2.31 -12.65 -1.12
C PHE A 235 2.42 -12.77 0.39
N LEU A 236 3.51 -12.23 0.93
CA LEU A 236 3.82 -12.24 2.35
C LEU A 236 4.10 -10.82 2.86
N GLU A 237 3.30 -10.33 3.80
CA GLU A 237 3.59 -9.12 4.57
C GLU A 237 4.86 -9.33 5.41
N GLY A 238 5.85 -8.42 5.30
CA GLY A 238 7.13 -8.56 5.98
C GLY A 238 7.19 -7.88 7.34
N GLU A 239 7.50 -8.64 8.40
CA GLU A 239 7.85 -8.12 9.72
C GLU A 239 9.32 -8.41 10.05
N ILE A 240 10.16 -7.38 10.12
CA ILE A 240 11.56 -7.54 10.56
C ILE A 240 11.66 -7.23 12.06
N LYS A 241 11.88 -8.25 12.89
CA LYS A 241 12.12 -8.07 14.32
C LYS A 241 13.60 -7.86 14.56
N PHE A 242 13.96 -6.59 14.74
CA PHE A 242 15.30 -6.19 15.15
C PHE A 242 15.51 -6.50 16.64
N PRO A 243 16.51 -7.29 17.03
CA PRO A 243 17.19 -7.02 18.28
C PRO A 243 17.92 -5.66 18.10
N LYS A 244 18.21 -4.91 19.16
CA LYS A 244 18.99 -3.67 19.06
C LYS A 244 20.42 -3.99 18.56
N THR A 245 20.65 -4.05 17.24
CA THR A 245 21.81 -4.74 16.68
C THR A 245 22.66 -3.91 15.71
N LYS A 246 23.94 -4.27 15.68
CA LYS A 246 25.00 -3.78 14.80
C LYS A 246 24.99 -4.46 13.42
N VAL A 247 24.42 -5.66 13.32
CA VAL A 247 24.16 -6.30 12.03
C VAL A 247 22.75 -5.93 11.59
N GLN A 248 22.64 -5.40 10.37
CA GLN A 248 21.42 -4.86 9.76
C GLN A 248 21.07 -5.65 8.51
N VAL A 249 19.77 -5.83 8.24
CA VAL A 249 19.27 -6.30 6.95
C VAL A 249 19.32 -5.13 5.98
N VAL A 250 20.10 -5.24 4.90
CA VAL A 250 20.16 -4.26 3.82
C VAL A 250 18.91 -4.39 2.95
N TYR A 251 18.62 -5.61 2.51
CA TYR A 251 17.38 -5.96 1.84
C TYR A 251 17.05 -7.43 2.08
N VAL A 252 15.77 -7.76 1.91
CA VAL A 252 15.28 -9.13 1.78
C VAL A 252 14.16 -9.09 0.74
N LYS A 253 14.17 -10.05 -0.17
CA LYS A 253 13.11 -10.34 -1.13
C LYS A 253 12.73 -11.80 -1.00
N TYR A 254 11.51 -12.12 -1.38
CA TYR A 254 11.06 -13.49 -1.55
C TYR A 254 10.46 -13.65 -2.95
N TYR A 255 10.51 -14.87 -3.47
CA TYR A 255 9.96 -15.24 -4.75
C TYR A 255 9.77 -16.76 -4.80
N ILE A 256 8.91 -17.22 -5.69
CA ILE A 256 8.86 -18.64 -6.04
C ILE A 256 9.90 -18.87 -7.12
N ASP A 257 10.84 -19.78 -6.87
CA ASP A 257 11.94 -20.06 -7.78
C ASP A 257 11.43 -20.94 -8.93
N ASP A 258 11.48 -20.43 -10.16
CA ASP A 258 10.86 -21.07 -11.35
C ASP A 258 11.35 -22.51 -11.58
N ASP A 259 12.63 -22.78 -11.31
CA ASP A 259 13.25 -24.09 -11.51
C ASP A 259 12.83 -25.10 -10.44
N SER A 260 12.79 -24.68 -9.18
CA SER A 260 12.53 -25.58 -8.04
C SER A 260 11.09 -25.56 -7.54
N SER A 261 10.30 -24.57 -7.96
CA SER A 261 8.98 -24.25 -7.40
C SER A 261 9.00 -24.09 -5.87
N PHE A 262 10.10 -23.62 -5.29
CA PHE A 262 10.21 -23.41 -3.85
C PHE A 262 10.11 -21.92 -3.49
N LEU A 263 9.39 -21.62 -2.41
CA LEU A 263 9.41 -20.30 -1.82
C LEU A 263 10.82 -19.99 -1.31
N THR A 264 11.46 -19.04 -1.97
CA THR A 264 12.85 -18.68 -1.77
C THR A 264 12.95 -17.27 -1.21
N PHE A 265 13.80 -17.09 -0.21
CA PHE A 265 14.18 -15.79 0.34
C PHE A 265 15.64 -15.51 0.00
N GLU A 266 15.89 -14.30 -0.49
CA GLU A 266 17.22 -13.80 -0.78
C GLU A 266 17.39 -12.43 -0.14
N GLY A 267 18.56 -12.17 0.41
CA GLY A 267 18.83 -10.88 1.01
C GLY A 267 20.30 -10.62 1.26
N LYS A 268 20.56 -9.49 1.91
CA LYS A 268 21.90 -9.06 2.26
C LYS A 268 21.92 -8.47 3.66
N LEU A 269 22.97 -8.79 4.41
CA LEU A 269 23.25 -8.24 5.73
C LEU A 269 24.49 -7.34 5.68
N PHE A 270 24.53 -6.34 6.55
CA PHE A 270 25.64 -5.42 6.72
C PHE A 270 25.98 -5.27 8.21
N ASN A 271 27.27 -5.37 8.55
CA ASN A 271 27.74 -5.09 9.90
C ASN A 271 28.14 -3.62 10.05
N SER A 272 27.24 -2.80 10.61
CA SER A 272 27.51 -1.40 10.98
C SER A 272 28.29 -1.26 12.29
N GLY A 273 28.56 -2.37 12.98
CA GLY A 273 29.33 -2.42 14.21
C GLY A 273 30.82 -2.23 13.99
N LYS A 274 31.48 -1.58 14.95
CA LYS A 274 32.95 -1.46 14.99
C LYS A 274 33.70 -2.80 15.22
N ARG A 275 33.00 -3.93 15.36
CA ARG A 275 33.58 -5.24 15.73
C ARG A 275 32.96 -6.36 14.89
N PRO A 276 33.68 -7.48 14.70
CA PRO A 276 33.15 -8.61 13.97
C PRO A 276 31.93 -9.24 14.67
N ALA A 277 30.99 -9.75 13.88
CA ALA A 277 29.87 -10.57 14.34
C ALA A 277 30.10 -12.03 13.93
N SER A 278 29.88 -12.98 14.85
CA SER A 278 30.00 -14.42 14.60
C SER A 278 28.67 -15.13 14.85
N ASN A 279 28.56 -16.38 14.40
CA ASN A 279 27.37 -17.23 14.53
C ASN A 279 26.10 -16.55 14.01
N ILE A 280 26.18 -15.96 12.81
CA ILE A 280 25.07 -15.22 12.22
C ILE A 280 24.08 -16.23 11.64
N SER A 281 22.82 -16.09 12.04
CA SER A 281 21.72 -16.85 11.46
C SER A 281 20.51 -15.95 11.20
N VAL A 282 19.77 -16.31 10.17
CA VAL A 282 18.51 -15.68 9.78
C VAL A 282 17.39 -16.66 10.09
N ASP A 283 16.50 -16.27 11.01
CA ASP A 283 15.27 -17.00 11.29
C ASP A 283 14.14 -16.40 10.47
N ILE A 284 13.44 -17.24 9.70
CA ILE A 284 12.17 -16.86 9.06
C ILE A 284 11.04 -17.71 9.62
N LYS A 285 9.99 -17.04 10.06
CA LYS A 285 8.69 -17.63 10.39
C LYS A 285 7.67 -17.21 9.35
N LEU A 286 6.82 -18.13 8.91
CA LEU A 286 5.70 -17.88 8.01
C LEU A 286 4.40 -18.07 8.78
N PHE A 287 3.45 -17.17 8.56
CA PHE A 287 2.18 -17.13 9.27
C PHE A 287 1.01 -17.22 8.31
N ASN A 288 -0.06 -17.87 8.75
CA ASN A 288 -1.34 -17.86 8.06
C ASN A 288 -2.16 -16.59 8.38
N ARG A 289 -3.32 -16.47 7.74
CA ARG A 289 -4.27 -15.36 7.94
C ARG A 289 -4.84 -15.26 9.38
N ASN A 290 -4.86 -16.38 10.11
CA ASN A 290 -5.25 -16.41 11.53
C ASN A 290 -4.11 -15.99 12.47
N ASN A 291 -2.96 -15.62 11.92
CA ASN A 291 -1.74 -15.24 12.64
C ASN A 291 -1.07 -16.40 13.40
N ASP A 292 -1.34 -17.64 13.00
CA ASP A 292 -0.65 -18.83 13.47
C ASP A 292 0.68 -18.99 12.71
N CYS A 293 1.74 -19.35 13.42
CA CYS A 293 3.03 -19.66 12.80
C CYS A 293 2.98 -21.07 12.21
N ILE A 294 2.97 -21.19 10.88
CA ILE A 294 2.85 -22.47 10.18
C ILE A 294 4.23 -23.08 9.91
N TYR A 295 5.14 -22.27 9.37
CA TYR A 295 6.49 -22.72 9.03
C TYR A 295 7.53 -21.85 9.74
N MET A 296 8.65 -22.45 10.12
CA MET A 296 9.78 -21.74 10.70
C MET A 296 11.08 -22.44 10.31
N LYS A 297 12.06 -21.66 9.88
CA LYS A 297 13.37 -22.19 9.49
C LYS A 297 14.48 -21.24 9.92
N ASN A 298 15.52 -21.81 10.51
CA ASN A 298 16.75 -21.13 10.88
C ASN A 298 17.80 -21.39 9.80
N PHE A 299 18.43 -20.32 9.32
CA PHE A 299 19.44 -20.38 8.28
C PHE A 299 20.76 -19.80 8.79
N PRO A 300 21.68 -20.64 9.28
CA PRO A 300 23.02 -20.18 9.63
C PRO A 300 23.78 -19.77 8.36
N LEU A 301 24.51 -18.67 8.42
CA LEU A 301 25.34 -18.22 7.30
C LEU A 301 26.69 -18.95 7.31
N ASN A 302 27.16 -19.33 6.12
CA ASN A 302 28.47 -19.94 5.89
C ASN A 302 29.60 -18.90 5.99
N LYS A 303 29.66 -18.18 7.12
CA LYS A 303 30.72 -17.22 7.42
C LYS A 303 30.96 -17.18 8.92
N GLU A 304 32.17 -17.55 9.32
CA GLU A 304 32.56 -17.60 10.74
C GLU A 304 32.50 -16.22 11.41
N LYS A 305 32.94 -15.17 10.69
CA LYS A 305 32.97 -13.79 11.18
C LYS A 305 32.62 -12.82 10.05
N LEU A 306 31.68 -11.92 10.30
CA LEU A 306 31.36 -10.76 9.46
C LEU A 306 32.05 -9.52 10.04
N GLU A 307 33.06 -9.03 9.35
CA GLU A 307 33.91 -7.93 9.79
C GLU A 307 33.17 -6.59 9.83
N SER A 308 33.77 -5.61 10.49
CA SER A 308 33.21 -4.24 10.55
C SER A 308 33.10 -3.65 9.15
N LYS A 309 31.93 -3.08 8.82
CA LYS A 309 31.59 -2.53 7.50
C LYS A 309 31.57 -3.56 6.37
N GLU A 310 31.45 -4.84 6.71
CA GLU A 310 31.38 -5.91 5.73
C GLU A 310 29.93 -6.30 5.44
N GLU A 311 29.69 -6.75 4.20
CA GLU A 311 28.41 -7.27 3.73
C GLU A 311 28.47 -8.79 3.50
N ILE A 312 27.33 -9.45 3.66
CA ILE A 312 27.16 -10.86 3.28
C ILE A 312 25.76 -11.06 2.70
N SER A 313 25.69 -11.78 1.58
CA SER A 313 24.42 -12.22 0.99
C SER A 313 23.95 -13.53 1.59
N PHE A 314 22.64 -13.74 1.60
CA PHE A 314 22.02 -14.99 1.98
C PHE A 314 20.94 -15.37 0.97
N LYS A 315 20.78 -16.67 0.75
CA LYS A 315 19.70 -17.26 -0.05
C LYS A 315 19.29 -18.57 0.59
N PHE A 316 18.00 -18.77 0.78
CA PHE A 316 17.46 -20.00 1.33
C PHE A 316 16.01 -20.23 0.90
N TYR A 317 15.53 -21.46 1.01
CA TYR A 317 14.22 -21.86 0.51
C TYR A 317 13.46 -22.76 1.49
N PHE A 318 12.13 -22.74 1.34
CA PHE A 318 11.22 -23.68 1.96
C PHE A 318 10.80 -24.73 0.93
N ASN A 319 11.32 -25.95 1.09
CA ASN A 319 10.98 -27.10 0.24
C ASN A 319 9.85 -27.95 0.82
N GLU A 320 9.47 -27.66 2.07
CA GLU A 320 8.47 -28.40 2.83
C GLU A 320 7.04 -27.86 2.69
N ILE A 321 6.83 -26.74 1.99
CA ILE A 321 5.50 -26.09 1.87
C ILE A 321 4.78 -26.65 0.65
N PRO A 322 3.67 -27.39 0.81
CA PRO A 322 2.83 -27.81 -0.30
C PRO A 322 2.27 -26.60 -1.05
N ARG A 323 2.11 -26.70 -2.38
CA ARG A 323 1.57 -25.60 -3.19
C ARG A 323 0.18 -25.14 -2.73
N GLU A 324 -0.66 -26.07 -2.29
CA GLU A 324 -2.00 -25.79 -1.77
C GLU A 324 -1.99 -24.86 -0.53
N ASP A 325 -0.88 -24.82 0.22
CA ASP A 325 -0.74 -23.98 1.40
C ASP A 325 -0.28 -22.55 1.06
N TRP A 326 0.13 -22.26 -0.18
CA TRP A 326 0.69 -20.95 -0.54
C TRP A 326 -0.33 -19.82 -0.40
N GLU A 327 -1.60 -20.07 -0.76
CA GLU A 327 -2.69 -19.11 -0.61
C GLU A 327 -3.04 -18.81 0.86
N ASN A 328 -2.69 -19.72 1.76
CA ASN A 328 -2.96 -19.61 3.19
C ASN A 328 -1.89 -18.79 3.93
N LEU A 329 -0.69 -18.67 3.38
CA LEU A 329 0.40 -17.88 3.95
C LEU A 329 0.22 -16.40 3.58
N CYS A 330 0.31 -15.51 4.58
CA CYS A 330 0.06 -14.08 4.35
C CYS A 330 1.15 -13.18 4.93
N ARG A 331 2.06 -13.73 5.75
CA ARG A 331 3.02 -12.91 6.50
C ARG A 331 4.28 -13.69 6.80
N TYR A 332 5.44 -13.05 6.68
CA TYR A 332 6.70 -13.59 7.17
C TYR A 332 7.28 -12.69 8.27
N GLN A 333 7.97 -13.31 9.21
CA GLN A 333 8.73 -12.60 10.24
C GLN A 333 10.19 -13.01 10.17
N LEU A 334 11.07 -12.05 9.90
CA LEU A 334 12.51 -12.24 9.90
C LEU A 334 13.10 -11.80 11.24
N LYS A 335 13.89 -12.67 11.86
CA LYS A 335 14.67 -12.37 13.06
C LYS A 335 16.14 -12.69 12.80
N LEU A 336 17.02 -11.78 13.20
CA LEU A 336 18.47 -11.98 13.10
C LEU A 336 19.04 -12.40 14.45
N GLU A 337 19.85 -13.45 14.45
CA GLU A 337 20.63 -13.88 15.60
C GLU A 337 22.11 -13.87 15.29
N TYR A 338 22.93 -13.34 16.19
CA TYR A 338 24.39 -13.38 16.09
C TYR A 338 25.03 -13.12 17.45
N LYS A 339 26.32 -13.45 17.59
CA LYS A 339 27.15 -13.12 18.74
C LYS A 339 28.13 -12.01 18.37
N ASN A 340 28.22 -10.97 19.19
CA ASN A 340 29.35 -10.03 19.09
C ASN A 340 30.58 -10.74 19.64
N THR A 341 31.70 -10.70 18.92
CA THR A 341 32.98 -11.11 19.49
C THR A 341 33.45 -10.01 20.46
N TYR A 342 33.05 -10.13 21.72
CA TYR A 342 33.82 -9.56 22.81
C TYR A 342 35.05 -10.47 22.97
N LYS A 343 36.23 -9.87 23.16
CA LYS A 343 37.49 -10.63 23.37
C LYS A 343 37.25 -11.81 24.32
N GLU A 344 37.82 -12.96 23.99
CA GLU A 344 38.02 -14.07 24.95
C GLU A 344 38.59 -13.56 26.27
#